data_AF-A0A524PKK7-F1
#
_entry.id   AF-A0A524PKK7-F1
#
_cell.length_a   1.000
_cell.length_b   1.000
_cell.length_c   1.000
_cell.angle_alpha   90.00
_cell.angle_beta   90.00
_cell.angle_gamma   90.00
#
_symmetry.space_group_name_H-M   'P 1'
#
loop_
_entity.id
_entity.type
_entity.pdbx_description
1 polymer ?
#
loop_
_entity_poly.entity_id
_entity_poly.type
_entity_poly.pdbx_seq_one_letter_code
_entity_poly.pdbx_strand_id
1 'polypeptide(L)'
;MAVSSWGARLTMTSDISRTFSGRILLREDVDEAQIRRDLDSLGLVGPIVGMANHWYIRKVGQETWMQIGESHDKASSFPVQWNSDTVENGDYEVLEQINVFVKAGSQQKVLARTNTVRVTVDN
;
A
#
# COMPACT_ATOMS: atom_id res chain seq x y z
N MET A 1 -9.91 24.20 1.19
CA MET A 1 -10.05 22.99 2.02
C MET A 1 -9.19 21.91 1.42
N ALA A 2 -8.05 21.59 2.04
CA ALA A 2 -7.11 20.60 1.51
C ALA A 2 -7.59 19.20 1.89
N VAL A 3 -7.84 18.36 0.89
CA VAL A 3 -8.18 16.95 1.09
C VAL A 3 -6.94 16.26 1.64
N SER A 4 -6.99 15.91 2.92
CA SER A 4 -6.04 15.07 3.63
C SER A 4 -6.03 13.68 3.00
N SER A 5 -5.15 13.45 2.04
CA SER A 5 -4.93 12.11 1.49
C SER A 5 -3.65 11.54 2.07
N TRP A 6 -3.87 10.53 2.89
CA TRP A 6 -2.91 9.54 3.23
C TRP A 6 -3.44 8.21 2.71
N GLY A 7 -3.21 7.98 1.44
CA GLY A 7 -3.56 6.75 0.77
C GLY A 7 -2.77 6.73 -0.52
N ALA A 8 -2.49 5.51 -0.99
CA ALA A 8 -1.75 5.24 -2.21
C ALA A 8 -1.79 6.42 -3.19
N ARG A 9 -0.72 7.20 -3.24
CA ARG A 9 -0.36 7.89 -4.47
C ARG A 9 0.16 6.83 -5.43
N LEU A 10 -0.79 6.07 -5.96
CA LEU A 10 -0.60 5.41 -7.23
C LEU A 10 -0.31 6.54 -8.22
N THR A 11 0.98 6.76 -8.49
CA THR A 11 1.41 7.65 -9.55
C THR A 11 1.11 6.93 -10.85
N MET A 12 -0.17 6.97 -11.23
CA MET A 12 -0.66 6.58 -12.54
C MET A 12 -1.26 7.84 -13.16
N THR A 13 -0.81 8.14 -14.37
CA THR A 13 -1.38 9.18 -15.21
C THR A 13 -2.90 8.98 -15.34
N SER A 14 -3.66 9.91 -14.75
CA SER A 14 -5.08 10.24 -14.98
C SER A 14 -6.18 9.17 -14.81
N ASP A 15 -7.02 9.38 -13.80
CA ASP A 15 -8.50 9.33 -13.79
C ASP A 15 -9.29 8.30 -14.67
N ILE A 16 -10.08 7.48 -13.94
CA ILE A 16 -11.46 7.00 -14.22
C ILE A 16 -11.66 5.60 -14.88
N SER A 17 -10.63 4.87 -15.30
CA SER A 17 -10.74 3.40 -15.47
C SER A 17 -9.40 2.70 -15.22
N ARG A 18 -9.28 1.98 -14.10
CA ARG A 18 -8.05 1.27 -13.71
C ARG A 18 -8.02 -0.12 -14.35
N THR A 19 -7.87 -0.16 -15.67
CA THR A 19 -7.66 -1.42 -16.39
C THR A 19 -6.19 -1.78 -16.38
N PHE A 20 -5.87 -2.98 -15.91
CA PHE A 20 -4.54 -3.52 -15.72
C PHE A 20 -4.31 -4.71 -16.64
N SER A 21 -3.12 -4.78 -17.22
CA SER A 21 -2.73 -5.81 -18.19
C SER A 21 -1.22 -6.01 -18.15
N GLY A 22 -0.76 -7.27 -18.21
CA GLY A 22 0.65 -7.64 -18.16
C GLY A 22 1.39 -7.22 -16.89
N ARG A 23 2.57 -6.61 -17.06
CA ARG A 23 3.47 -6.27 -15.95
C ARG A 23 3.17 -4.88 -15.38
N ILE A 24 2.75 -4.86 -14.12
CA ILE A 24 2.37 -3.67 -13.36
C ILE A 24 3.41 -3.43 -12.27
N LEU A 25 3.74 -2.16 -12.04
CA LEU A 25 4.63 -1.75 -10.97
C LEU A 25 3.84 -0.95 -9.92
N LEU A 26 3.72 -1.54 -8.74
CA LEU A 26 3.08 -0.94 -7.58
C LEU A 26 4.13 -0.20 -6.76
N ARG A 27 3.81 1.02 -6.34
CA ARG A 27 4.69 1.91 -5.58
C ARG A 27 3.84 2.82 -4.70
N GLU A 28 4.44 3.29 -3.61
CA GLU A 28 3.89 4.34 -2.77
C GLU A 28 4.97 5.29 -2.28
N ASP A 29 4.68 6.58 -2.40
CA ASP A 29 5.48 7.65 -1.82
C ASP A 29 4.91 8.05 -0.46
N VAL A 30 5.70 7.85 0.59
CA VAL A 30 5.29 8.18 1.95
C VAL A 30 5.83 9.54 2.41
N ASP A 31 4.96 10.35 2.99
CA ASP A 31 5.37 11.55 3.72
C ASP A 31 5.68 11.18 5.18
N GLU A 32 6.97 11.10 5.51
CA GLU A 32 7.43 10.75 6.86
C GLU A 32 7.01 11.78 7.92
N ALA A 33 6.91 13.07 7.56
CA ALA A 33 6.44 14.08 8.50
C ALA A 33 4.96 13.86 8.82
N GLN A 34 4.19 13.44 7.83
CA GLN A 34 2.82 13.05 8.05
C GLN A 34 2.73 11.74 8.86
N ILE A 35 3.56 10.71 8.60
CA ILE A 35 3.66 9.50 9.43
C ILE A 35 3.90 9.83 10.89
N ARG A 36 4.83 10.74 11.14
CA ARG A 36 5.12 11.19 12.50
C ARG A 36 3.88 11.78 13.18
N ARG A 37 3.13 12.66 12.49
CA ARG A 37 1.89 13.25 13.02
C ARG A 37 0.86 12.20 13.40
N ASP A 38 0.65 11.18 12.56
CA ASP A 38 -0.32 10.12 12.86
C ASP A 38 0.14 9.25 14.04
N LEU A 39 1.42 8.89 14.10
CA LEU A 39 1.99 8.16 15.24
C LEU A 39 1.86 8.93 16.56
N ASP A 40 2.12 10.24 16.53
CA ASP A 40 1.95 11.12 17.70
C ASP A 40 0.50 11.16 18.17
N SER A 41 -0.46 11.25 17.24
CA SER A 41 -1.89 11.26 17.56
C SER A 41 -2.38 9.97 18.25
N LEU A 42 -1.65 8.86 18.04
CA LEU A 42 -1.93 7.55 18.64
C LEU A 42 -1.09 7.27 19.90
N GLY A 43 -0.28 8.24 20.36
CA GLY A 43 0.63 8.07 21.49
C GLY A 43 1.79 7.10 21.22
N LEU A 44 2.11 6.83 19.95
CA LEU A 44 3.20 5.97 19.52
C LEU A 44 4.50 6.79 19.44
N VAL A 45 5.04 7.11 20.60
CA VAL A 45 6.27 7.90 20.75
C VAL A 45 7.50 7.02 20.58
N GLY A 46 8.46 7.48 19.77
CA GLY A 46 9.73 6.79 19.52
C GLY A 46 10.20 6.90 18.07
N PRO A 47 11.45 6.51 17.77
CA PRO A 47 11.97 6.51 16.42
C PRO A 47 11.30 5.43 15.57
N ILE A 48 11.07 5.75 14.30
CA ILE A 48 10.70 4.76 13.29
C ILE A 48 11.94 3.92 13.01
N VAL A 49 11.84 2.60 13.18
CA VAL A 49 12.94 1.65 12.98
C VAL A 49 12.82 0.85 11.70
N GLY A 50 11.68 0.92 11.03
CA GLY A 50 11.46 0.28 9.74
C GLY A 50 10.09 0.58 9.17
N MET A 51 9.95 0.30 7.88
CA MET A 51 8.68 0.27 7.17
C MET A 51 8.63 -0.94 6.25
N ALA A 52 7.44 -1.47 6.03
CA ALA A 52 7.18 -2.51 5.06
C ALA A 52 5.86 -2.20 4.36
N ASN A 53 5.86 -2.19 3.02
CA ASN A 53 4.65 -2.06 2.24
C ASN A 53 4.29 -3.43 1.65
N HIS A 54 3.10 -3.93 1.97
CA HIS A 54 2.58 -5.19 1.46
C HIS A 54 1.44 -4.91 0.49
N TRP A 55 1.41 -5.63 -0.61
CA TRP A 55 0.37 -5.53 -1.62
C TRP A 55 -0.39 -6.83 -1.73
N TYR A 56 -1.71 -6.73 -1.80
CA TYR A 56 -2.62 -7.86 -1.90
C TYR A 56 -3.66 -7.61 -2.99
N ILE A 57 -4.25 -8.69 -3.48
CA ILE A 57 -5.33 -8.67 -4.43
C ILE A 57 -6.41 -9.68 -4.06
N ARG A 58 -7.66 -9.34 -4.36
CA ARG A 58 -8.77 -10.30 -4.36
C ARG A 58 -9.72 -10.00 -5.50
N LYS A 59 -10.33 -11.04 -6.07
CA LYS A 59 -11.43 -10.82 -7.03
C LYS A 59 -12.61 -10.23 -6.28
N VAL A 60 -13.33 -9.28 -6.88
CA VAL A 60 -14.51 -8.68 -6.24
C VAL A 60 -15.51 -9.78 -5.86
N GLY A 61 -15.96 -9.76 -4.60
CA GLY A 61 -16.88 -10.76 -4.05
C GLY A 61 -16.21 -11.98 -3.41
N GLN A 62 -14.88 -12.12 -3.50
CA GLN A 62 -14.14 -13.13 -2.75
C GLN A 62 -13.75 -12.63 -1.34
N GLU A 63 -13.62 -13.56 -0.40
CA GLU A 63 -13.25 -13.24 0.98
C GLU A 63 -11.73 -13.24 1.20
N THR A 64 -10.99 -14.02 0.41
CA THR A 64 -9.56 -14.24 0.60
C THR A 64 -8.71 -13.25 -0.19
N TRP A 65 -7.69 -12.71 0.47
CA TRP A 65 -6.64 -11.90 -0.14
C TRP A 65 -5.45 -12.75 -0.53
N MET A 66 -4.97 -12.58 -1.76
CA MET A 66 -3.72 -13.15 -2.24
C MET A 66 -2.63 -12.08 -2.15
N GLN A 67 -1.49 -12.40 -1.56
CA GLN A 67 -0.37 -11.46 -1.52
C GLN A 67 0.28 -11.39 -2.90
N ILE A 68 0.42 -10.17 -3.42
CA ILE A 68 1.18 -9.86 -4.63
C ILE A 68 2.68 -9.84 -4.29
N GLY A 69 3.04 -9.13 -3.22
CA GLY A 69 4.42 -8.98 -2.79
C GLY A 69 4.57 -7.96 -1.67
N GLU A 70 5.82 -7.70 -1.29
CA GLU A 70 6.17 -6.72 -0.28
C GLU A 70 7.47 -6.00 -0.61
N SER A 71 7.65 -4.82 -0.04
CA SER A 71 8.87 -4.03 -0.20
C SER A 71 9.21 -3.28 1.08
N HIS A 72 10.50 -3.22 1.38
CA HIS A 72 11.08 -2.43 2.47
C HIS A 72 11.88 -1.22 1.95
N ASP A 73 12.00 -1.09 0.63
CA ASP A 73 12.82 -0.05 0.01
C ASP A 73 12.05 1.28 -0.08
N LYS A 74 12.07 2.01 1.03
CA LYS A 74 11.48 3.37 1.12
C LYS A 74 12.11 4.33 0.10
N ALA A 75 13.40 4.18 -0.21
CA ALA A 75 14.11 5.12 -1.10
C ALA A 75 13.62 5.01 -2.55
N SER A 76 13.12 3.84 -2.94
CA SER A 76 12.53 3.59 -4.26
C SER A 76 10.99 3.54 -4.26
N SER A 77 10.35 4.11 -3.23
CA SER A 77 8.89 4.18 -3.10
C SER A 77 8.24 2.78 -2.99
N PHE A 78 8.87 1.87 -2.26
CA PHE A 78 8.38 0.52 -1.97
C PHE A 78 7.93 -0.27 -3.22
N PRO A 79 8.82 -0.50 -4.21
CA PRO A 79 8.42 -1.08 -5.48
C PRO A 79 8.06 -2.56 -5.33
N VAL A 80 6.91 -2.95 -5.89
CA VAL A 80 6.49 -4.34 -6.05
C VAL A 80 6.04 -4.58 -7.49
N GLN A 81 6.63 -5.57 -8.15
CA GLN A 81 6.21 -5.99 -9.48
C GLN A 81 5.08 -7.01 -9.37
N TRP A 82 4.03 -6.79 -10.16
CA TRP A 82 2.92 -7.70 -10.32
C TRP A 82 2.76 -8.08 -11.79
N ASN A 83 2.59 -9.37 -12.08
CA ASN A 83 2.16 -9.82 -13.40
C ASN A 83 0.67 -10.20 -13.36
N SER A 84 -0.20 -9.42 -13.99
CA SER A 84 -1.65 -9.67 -14.01
C SER A 84 -2.03 -10.87 -14.87
N ASP A 85 -1.15 -11.35 -15.75
CA ASP A 85 -1.36 -12.59 -16.52
C ASP A 85 -1.50 -13.83 -15.62
N THR A 86 -1.17 -13.70 -14.33
CA THR A 86 -1.29 -14.77 -13.33
C THR A 86 -2.69 -14.89 -12.72
N VAL A 87 -3.61 -13.99 -13.05
CA VAL A 87 -5.02 -14.01 -12.61
C VAL A 87 -5.97 -13.90 -13.80
N GLU A 88 -7.22 -14.31 -13.61
CA GLU A 88 -8.27 -14.21 -14.63
C GLU A 88 -8.65 -12.75 -14.91
N ASN A 89 -9.20 -12.46 -16.11
CA ASN A 89 -9.80 -11.16 -16.40
C ASN A 89 -11.05 -10.93 -15.51
N GLY A 90 -11.29 -9.67 -15.13
CA GLY A 90 -12.44 -9.27 -14.32
C GLY A 90 -12.11 -8.18 -13.30
N ASP A 91 -13.05 -7.91 -12.39
CA ASP A 91 -12.87 -6.86 -11.38
C ASP A 91 -12.20 -7.38 -10.11
N TYR A 92 -11.23 -6.61 -9.64
CA TYR A 92 -10.41 -6.91 -8.48
C TYR A 92 -10.36 -5.72 -7.52
N GLU A 93 -10.10 -6.03 -6.26
CA GLU A 93 -9.67 -5.08 -5.26
C GLU A 93 -8.18 -5.31 -5.00
N VAL A 94 -7.39 -4.23 -5.07
CA VAL A 94 -5.98 -4.21 -4.71
C VAL A 94 -5.85 -3.48 -3.38
N LEU A 95 -5.29 -4.16 -2.39
CA LEU A 95 -5.06 -3.62 -1.06
C LEU A 95 -3.58 -3.37 -0.85
N GLU A 96 -3.30 -2.16 -0.42
CA GLU A 96 -2.01 -1.75 0.10
C GLU A 96 -2.05 -1.79 1.63
N GLN A 97 -1.00 -2.31 2.26
CA GLN A 97 -0.81 -2.25 3.70
C GLN A 97 0.61 -1.81 4.03
N ILE A 98 0.75 -0.59 4.52
CA ILE A 98 2.02 -0.09 5.07
C ILE A 98 2.08 -0.33 6.57
N ASN A 99 3.08 -1.10 6.98
CA ASN A 99 3.45 -1.33 8.36
C ASN A 99 4.59 -0.37 8.74
N VAL A 100 4.35 0.49 9.72
CA VAL A 100 5.36 1.38 10.31
C VAL A 100 5.75 0.84 11.68
N PHE A 101 7.03 0.53 11.83
CA PHE A 101 7.58 -0.04 13.06
C PHE A 101 8.22 1.05 13.90
N VAL A 102 7.76 1.20 15.14
CA VAL A 102 8.22 2.22 16.08
C VAL A 102 8.83 1.56 17.32
N LYS A 103 10.03 1.99 17.70
CA LYS A 103 10.66 1.53 18.94
C LYS A 103 10.08 2.25 20.14
N ALA A 104 9.46 1.51 21.06
CA ALA A 104 8.89 2.00 22.30
C ALA A 104 9.61 1.35 23.49
N GLY A 105 10.70 1.98 23.95
CA GLY A 105 11.54 1.42 25.00
C GLY A 105 12.23 0.11 24.56
N SER A 106 11.93 -0.98 25.27
CA SER A 106 12.40 -2.34 24.95
C SER A 106 11.48 -3.11 23.99
N GLN A 107 10.34 -2.52 23.60
CA GLN A 107 9.35 -3.14 22.73
C GLN A 107 9.29 -2.44 21.36
N GLN A 108 8.74 -3.14 20.38
CA GLN A 108 8.39 -2.59 19.08
C GLN A 108 6.88 -2.55 18.95
N LYS A 109 6.33 -1.41 18.55
CA LYS A 109 4.92 -1.25 18.20
C LYS A 109 4.80 -1.09 16.70
N VAL A 110 3.67 -1.51 16.14
CA VAL A 110 3.40 -1.45 14.71
C VAL A 110 2.12 -0.67 14.48
N LEU A 111 2.17 0.32 13.60
CA LEU A 111 0.99 0.93 13.01
C LEU A 111 0.83 0.37 11.61
N ALA A 112 -0.29 -0.30 11.35
CA ALA A 112 -0.67 -0.72 10.01
C ALA A 112 -1.65 0.30 9.43
N ARG A 113 -1.37 0.78 8.22
CA ARG A 113 -2.31 1.59 7.44
C ARG A 113 -2.67 0.84 6.18
N THR A 114 -3.96 0.75 5.90
CA THR A 114 -4.46 0.10 4.69
C THR A 114 -5.12 1.10 3.74
N ASN A 115 -4.99 0.83 2.45
CA ASN A 115 -5.78 1.47 1.41
C ASN A 115 -6.26 0.39 0.44
N THR A 116 -7.47 0.54 -0.11
CA THR A 116 -8.02 -0.44 -1.05
C THR A 116 -8.61 0.27 -2.25
N VAL A 117 -8.29 -0.23 -3.43
CA VAL A 117 -8.71 0.35 -4.69
C VAL A 117 -9.29 -0.72 -5.60
N ARG A 118 -10.32 -0.38 -6.37
CA ARG A 118 -10.87 -1.28 -7.38
C ARG A 118 -10.17 -1.09 -8.71
N VAL A 119 -9.90 -2.20 -9.39
CA VAL A 119 -9.24 -2.27 -10.69
C VAL A 119 -9.92 -3.34 -11.53
N THR A 120 -9.82 -3.25 -12.84
CA THR A 120 -10.25 -4.28 -13.77
C THR A 120 -8.98 -4.91 -14.37
N VAL A 121 -8.85 -6.23 -14.36
CA VAL A 121 -7.79 -6.93 -15.07
C VAL A 121 -8.32 -7.36 -16.44
N ASP A 122 -7.57 -7.02 -17.49
CA ASP A 122 -7.89 -7.35 -18.88
C ASP A 122 -6.58 -7.66 -19.63
N ASN A 123 -6.16 -8.92 -19.59
CA ASN A 123 -4.98 -9.44 -20.30
C ASN A 123 -5.31 -9.85 -21.73
#